data_AF-A0A8C0CN29-F1
#
_entry.id   AF-A0A8C0CN29-F1
#
_cell.length_a   1.000
_cell.length_b   1.000
_cell.length_c   1.000
_cell.angle_alpha   90.00
_cell.angle_beta   90.00
_cell.angle_gamma   90.00
#
_symmetry.space_group_name_H-M   'P 1'
#
loop_
_entity.id
_entity.type
_entity.pdbx_description
1 polymer ?
#
loop_
_entity_poly.entity_id
_entity_poly.type
_entity_poly.pdbx_seq_one_letter_code
_entity_poly.pdbx_strand_id
1 'polypeptide(L)'
;MGGRPSSPLDKRQQQHLRGQVDTLLRNFLPCYRGQLAASVLWQISRELGPQEPAGCQLLHSKKLPQVREHRGPLTQLQGHPPQWQPIFCVLRGDGRLEWFSHREEYENGDRPLGSTVLTGYTVLTSQSEYLHLLDTLCSESSGHHTQEEPDPLLEMPVSFPLFLQHPFRRHLCFSAATAEAQRAWRLALQGGIRLRGTVLQRSQAPAARAFLDAIRLYRQQQGHFGDDDVTLGSDAEVLTAVLMRELLPALRAQTLPGLRGAGRARAWAWAKLLDAVHAAVLAGASAGLRAFQPEKEELLAALEKTIRPDVDQMLKLRERVLGRLQANVQGPLESCLRRKVDAQLPRVTQTLLSAVEAELAAVQTLLTQGMDCLSRHLRGSPSSTRLRKEVYSFGEMPWDPELMQTCYREAERSRGRLGQLAAPFGFFGTQSLAFGAQDLAQQLMADAVATFLQLADQCLTTALDCDQAAQQLEKVRGRVLKKFQSDSGSARRRFIHGWLLCIFLPFVLSQLELSCKAELPEFEGDVLAVGSPALTIEGIYEDVIRGVLLQRINRELKNALGASNMSCTLDGCSELPWDQAETDVETEAQRGTCSRQPGSSTEVPLCPLPPPGTFQS
;
A
#
# COMPACT_ATOMS: atom_id res chain seq x y z
N MET A 1 -9.16 46.86 19.12
CA MET A 1 -9.59 45.45 19.09
C MET A 1 -8.89 44.76 17.92
N GLY A 2 -7.68 44.24 18.14
CA GLY A 2 -6.85 43.69 17.05
C GLY A 2 -7.36 42.32 16.60
N GLY A 3 -7.75 42.22 15.32
CA GLY A 3 -8.07 40.94 14.70
C GLY A 3 -6.88 40.00 14.76
N ARG A 4 -7.08 38.79 15.30
CA ARG A 4 -6.07 37.73 15.26
C ARG A 4 -5.70 37.44 13.80
N PRO A 5 -4.41 37.20 13.48
CA PRO A 5 -4.02 36.77 12.15
C PRO A 5 -4.72 35.45 11.80
N SER A 6 -5.11 35.31 10.54
CA SER A 6 -5.81 34.15 9.97
C SER A 6 -4.98 32.86 9.94
N SER A 7 -3.69 32.92 10.30
CA SER A 7 -2.79 31.78 10.45
C SER A 7 -1.93 31.93 11.71
N PRO A 8 -1.66 30.86 12.47
CA PRO A 8 -0.74 30.89 13.61
C PRO A 8 0.73 31.04 13.19
N LEU A 9 1.03 30.98 11.88
CA LEU A 9 2.38 31.16 11.33
C LEU A 9 2.60 32.59 10.87
N ASP A 10 3.71 33.19 11.29
CA ASP A 10 4.12 34.50 10.81
C ASP A 10 4.69 34.43 9.36
N LYS A 11 4.87 35.59 8.72
CA LYS A 11 5.37 35.65 7.33
C LYS A 11 6.78 35.08 7.18
N ARG A 12 7.64 35.21 8.21
CA ARG A 12 9.02 34.72 8.15
C ARG A 12 9.06 33.20 8.23
N GLN A 13 8.26 32.61 9.11
CA GLN A 13 8.05 31.17 9.24
C GLN A 13 7.48 30.59 7.94
N GLN A 14 6.48 31.23 7.34
CA GLN A 14 5.94 30.79 6.05
C GLN A 14 7.01 30.82 4.94
N GLN A 15 7.83 31.86 4.87
CA GLN A 15 8.94 31.94 3.90
C GLN A 15 10.00 30.87 4.17
N HIS A 16 10.34 30.63 5.44
CA HIS A 16 11.28 29.58 5.82
C HIS A 16 10.79 28.19 5.42
N LEU A 17 9.53 27.86 5.73
CA LEU A 17 8.90 26.59 5.36
C LEU A 17 8.86 26.40 3.83
N ARG A 18 8.58 27.47 3.08
CA ARG A 18 8.67 27.43 1.62
C ARG A 18 10.08 27.08 1.15
N GLY A 19 11.10 27.70 1.73
CA GLY A 19 12.50 27.37 1.43
C GLY A 19 12.86 25.91 1.75
N GLN A 20 12.33 25.36 2.84
CA GLN A 20 12.52 23.93 3.18
C GLN A 20 11.87 23.01 2.16
N VAL A 21 10.64 23.31 1.74
CA VAL A 21 9.94 22.55 0.68
C VAL A 21 10.69 22.63 -0.64
N ASP A 22 11.17 23.80 -1.03
CA ASP A 22 11.93 23.98 -2.28
C ASP A 22 13.25 23.19 -2.25
N THR A 23 13.95 23.15 -1.11
CA THR A 23 15.15 22.32 -0.93
C THR A 23 14.82 20.83 -1.01
N LEU A 24 13.75 20.39 -0.36
CA LEU A 24 13.30 19.00 -0.42
C LEU A 24 13.01 18.58 -1.85
N LEU A 25 12.22 19.35 -2.60
CA LEU A 25 11.91 19.05 -4.00
C LEU A 25 13.15 19.07 -4.90
N ARG A 26 14.08 20.00 -4.67
CA ARG A 26 15.34 20.07 -5.42
C ARG A 26 16.19 18.80 -5.26
N ASN A 27 16.19 18.22 -4.07
CA ASN A 27 16.95 17.00 -3.77
C ASN A 27 16.18 15.72 -4.15
N PHE A 28 14.84 15.74 -4.04
CA PHE A 28 13.98 14.60 -4.33
C PHE A 28 13.76 14.37 -5.83
N LEU A 29 13.45 15.43 -6.60
CA LEU A 29 13.06 15.28 -8.01
C LEU A 29 14.14 14.63 -8.90
N PRO A 30 15.45 14.85 -8.71
CA PRO A 30 16.48 14.10 -9.44
C PRO A 30 16.39 12.59 -9.22
N CYS A 31 16.16 12.15 -7.97
CA CYS A 31 15.94 10.73 -7.66
C CYS A 31 14.69 10.21 -8.37
N TYR A 32 13.60 11.00 -8.37
CA TYR A 32 12.36 10.60 -9.03
C TYR A 32 12.51 10.46 -10.55
N ARG A 33 13.24 11.36 -11.22
CA ARG A 33 13.54 11.25 -12.66
C ARG A 33 14.29 9.96 -12.99
N GLY A 34 15.31 9.61 -12.19
CA GLY A 34 16.06 8.36 -12.37
C GLY A 34 15.18 7.13 -12.19
N GLN A 35 14.31 7.13 -11.18
CA GLN A 35 13.39 6.01 -10.94
C GLN A 35 12.29 5.90 -12.00
N LEU A 36 11.84 7.01 -12.59
CA LEU A 36 10.93 6.97 -13.74
C LEU A 36 11.59 6.27 -14.93
N ALA A 37 12.85 6.58 -15.22
CA ALA A 37 13.61 5.93 -16.29
C ALA A 37 13.76 4.42 -16.05
N ALA A 38 14.17 4.01 -14.85
CA ALA A 38 14.27 2.60 -14.47
C ALA A 38 12.91 1.89 -14.57
N SER A 39 11.83 2.55 -14.14
CA SER A 39 10.48 1.98 -14.18
C SER A 39 9.94 1.81 -15.60
N VAL A 40 10.23 2.73 -16.53
CA VAL A 40 9.87 2.60 -17.96
C VAL A 40 10.63 1.46 -18.60
N LEU A 41 11.95 1.35 -18.37
CA LEU A 41 12.75 0.21 -18.85
C LEU A 41 12.14 -1.12 -18.40
N TRP A 42 11.76 -1.20 -17.12
CA TRP A 42 11.14 -2.40 -16.58
C TRP A 42 9.77 -2.69 -17.21
N GLN A 43 8.92 -1.68 -17.37
CA GLN A 43 7.62 -1.83 -18.04
C GLN A 43 7.78 -2.36 -19.47
N ILE A 44 8.65 -1.75 -20.28
CA ILE A 44 8.90 -2.17 -21.66
C ILE A 44 9.44 -3.61 -21.69
N SER A 45 10.36 -3.96 -20.77
CA SER A 45 10.89 -5.32 -20.69
C SER A 45 9.80 -6.37 -20.41
N ARG A 46 8.79 -6.04 -19.60
CA ARG A 46 7.64 -6.92 -19.34
C ARG A 46 6.66 -7.03 -20.50
N GLU A 47 6.48 -5.95 -21.26
CA GLU A 47 5.63 -5.96 -22.45
C GLU A 47 6.22 -6.81 -23.57
N LEU A 48 7.55 -6.79 -23.72
CA LEU A 48 8.29 -7.49 -24.78
C LEU A 48 8.74 -8.90 -24.39
N GLY A 49 8.84 -9.20 -23.09
CA GLY A 49 9.17 -10.53 -22.58
C GLY A 49 8.09 -11.58 -22.87
N PRO A 50 8.42 -12.88 -22.72
CA PRO A 50 7.45 -13.95 -22.90
C PRO A 50 6.27 -13.77 -21.93
N GLN A 51 5.07 -13.56 -22.48
CA GLN A 51 3.83 -13.46 -21.70
C GLN A 51 3.50 -14.82 -21.08
N GLU A 52 3.47 -14.91 -19.76
CA GLU A 52 3.02 -16.14 -19.09
C GLU A 52 1.54 -16.43 -19.39
N PRO A 53 1.16 -17.70 -19.63
CA PRO A 53 -0.22 -18.07 -19.92
C PRO A 53 -1.18 -17.99 -18.71
N ALA A 54 -0.68 -17.68 -17.49
CA ALA A 54 -1.48 -17.69 -16.26
C ALA A 54 -1.84 -16.27 -15.78
N GLY A 55 -2.66 -15.56 -16.56
CA GLY A 55 -3.37 -14.38 -16.05
C GLY A 55 -4.26 -14.73 -14.84
N CYS A 56 -4.66 -13.71 -14.06
CA CYS A 56 -5.59 -13.89 -12.94
C CYS A 56 -6.85 -14.64 -13.43
N GLN A 57 -7.27 -15.68 -12.71
CA GLN A 57 -8.41 -16.51 -13.12
C GLN A 57 -9.76 -15.88 -12.72
N LEU A 58 -9.78 -15.09 -11.66
CA LEU A 58 -10.90 -14.25 -11.28
C LEU A 58 -10.98 -13.03 -12.18
N LEU A 59 -12.20 -12.58 -12.42
CA LEU A 59 -12.49 -11.35 -13.12
C LEU A 59 -12.17 -10.18 -12.21
N HIS A 60 -11.40 -9.22 -12.72
CA HIS A 60 -11.12 -8.01 -11.98
C HIS A 60 -12.39 -7.17 -11.82
N SER A 61 -12.70 -6.78 -10.59
CA SER A 61 -13.82 -5.89 -10.29
C SER A 61 -13.66 -4.56 -11.03
N LYS A 62 -14.71 -4.16 -11.76
CA LYS A 62 -14.75 -2.87 -12.46
C LYS A 62 -14.96 -1.68 -11.52
N LYS A 63 -15.36 -1.93 -10.26
CA LYS A 63 -15.59 -0.89 -9.28
C LYS A 63 -14.25 -0.41 -8.74
N LEU A 64 -14.03 0.90 -8.81
CA LEU A 64 -12.86 1.52 -8.21
C LEU A 64 -12.82 1.26 -6.69
N PRO A 65 -11.63 1.18 -6.09
CA PRO A 65 -11.50 1.09 -4.64
C PRO A 65 -12.20 2.29 -3.98
N GLN A 66 -13.14 1.99 -3.10
CA GLN A 66 -13.98 2.96 -2.42
C GLN A 66 -14.32 2.47 -1.02
N VAL A 67 -14.85 3.36 -0.20
CA VAL A 67 -15.56 2.99 1.03
C VAL A 67 -17.05 3.11 0.83
N ARG A 68 -17.84 2.30 1.55
CA ARG A 68 -19.28 2.50 1.60
C ARG A 68 -19.57 3.83 2.30
N GLU A 69 -20.36 4.70 1.65
CA GLU A 69 -20.76 5.97 2.26
C GLU A 69 -21.43 5.68 3.61
N HIS A 70 -20.95 6.37 4.65
CA HIS A 70 -21.48 6.26 6.00
C HIS A 70 -21.86 7.65 6.50
N ARG A 71 -23.07 7.78 7.05
CA ARG A 71 -23.61 9.07 7.47
C ARG A 71 -24.44 8.93 8.74
N GLY A 72 -24.46 9.98 9.55
CA GLY A 72 -25.21 9.96 10.80
C GLY A 72 -24.91 11.16 11.71
N PRO A 73 -25.77 11.37 12.71
CA PRO A 73 -25.55 12.41 13.71
C PRO A 73 -24.36 12.05 14.61
N LEU A 74 -23.52 13.04 14.89
CA LEU A 74 -22.45 12.97 15.88
C LEU A 74 -22.46 14.27 16.70
N THR A 75 -21.76 14.28 17.83
CA THR A 75 -21.38 15.52 18.50
C THR A 75 -19.89 15.75 18.31
N GLN A 76 -19.48 16.97 18.00
CA GLN A 76 -18.08 17.34 17.81
C GLN A 76 -17.66 18.40 18.81
N LEU A 77 -16.45 18.26 19.34
CA LEU A 77 -15.82 19.31 20.15
C LEU A 77 -15.27 20.40 19.23
N GLN A 78 -15.91 21.57 19.21
CA GLN A 78 -15.53 22.68 18.34
C GLN A 78 -15.77 24.05 18.99
N GLY A 79 -15.18 25.12 18.44
CA GLY A 79 -15.33 26.49 18.95
C GLY A 79 -14.19 26.99 19.84
N HIS A 80 -14.30 28.25 20.26
CA HIS A 80 -13.36 28.94 21.15
C HIS A 80 -14.14 29.76 22.20
N PRO A 81 -14.36 29.24 23.43
CA PRO A 81 -13.84 27.98 24.00
C PRO A 81 -14.45 26.71 23.35
N PRO A 82 -13.79 25.55 23.45
CA PRO A 82 -14.27 24.32 22.83
C PRO A 82 -15.57 23.84 23.50
N GLN A 83 -16.60 23.52 22.73
CA GLN A 83 -17.89 23.05 23.21
C GLN A 83 -18.37 21.88 22.35
N TRP A 84 -19.03 20.92 22.98
CA TRP A 84 -19.68 19.81 22.28
C TRP A 84 -20.93 20.32 21.57
N GLN A 85 -20.95 20.23 20.24
CA GLN A 85 -22.05 20.69 19.42
C GLN A 85 -22.54 19.54 18.51
N PRO A 86 -23.87 19.40 18.31
CA PRO A 86 -24.40 18.40 17.40
C PRO A 86 -24.08 18.78 15.96
N ILE A 87 -23.72 17.78 15.16
CA ILE A 87 -23.40 17.91 13.75
C ILE A 87 -23.93 16.68 12.98
N PHE A 88 -24.06 16.83 11.67
CA PHE A 88 -24.30 15.71 10.77
C PHE A 88 -23.00 15.38 10.01
N CYS A 89 -22.46 14.18 10.24
CA CYS A 89 -21.22 13.72 9.60
C CYS A 89 -21.52 12.81 8.42
N VAL A 90 -20.67 12.91 7.39
CA VAL A 90 -20.71 12.08 6.19
C VAL A 90 -19.28 11.67 5.80
N LEU A 91 -19.04 10.36 5.75
CA LEU A 91 -17.87 9.77 5.12
C LEU A 91 -18.22 9.42 3.67
N ARG A 92 -17.61 10.12 2.72
CA ARG A 92 -17.79 9.93 1.29
C ARG A 92 -17.06 8.69 0.78
N GLY A 93 -17.50 8.18 -0.37
CA GLY A 93 -16.91 6.98 -1.00
C GLY A 93 -15.44 7.12 -1.38
N ASP A 94 -14.95 8.36 -1.59
CA ASP A 94 -13.54 8.67 -1.86
C ASP A 94 -12.65 8.70 -0.60
N GLY A 95 -13.24 8.50 0.59
CA GLY A 95 -12.57 8.51 1.89
C GLY A 95 -12.47 9.90 2.54
N ARG A 96 -13.17 10.91 2.02
CA ARG A 96 -13.26 12.25 2.64
C ARG A 96 -14.32 12.28 3.74
N LEU A 97 -13.98 12.86 4.88
CA LEU A 97 -14.92 13.11 5.98
C LEU A 97 -15.42 14.56 5.90
N GLU A 98 -16.72 14.76 5.89
CA GLU A 98 -17.41 16.04 5.83
C GLU A 98 -18.40 16.15 7.00
N TRP A 99 -18.62 17.37 7.49
CA TRP A 99 -19.64 17.63 8.50
C TRP A 99 -20.41 18.91 8.25
N PHE A 100 -21.67 18.89 8.66
CA PHE A 100 -22.69 19.91 8.45
C PHE A 100 -23.37 20.26 9.78
N SER A 101 -24.00 21.43 9.88
CA SER A 101 -24.72 21.80 11.10
C SER A 101 -25.93 20.87 11.30
N HIS A 102 -26.63 20.62 10.20
CA HIS A 102 -27.85 19.83 10.17
C HIS A 102 -27.88 18.90 8.94
N ARG A 103 -28.80 17.93 8.95
CA ARG A 103 -28.94 16.94 7.87
C ARG A 103 -29.48 17.58 6.59
N GLU A 104 -30.33 18.58 6.72
CA GLU A 104 -30.99 19.28 5.62
C GLU A 104 -29.96 19.99 4.73
N GLU A 105 -28.92 20.58 5.31
CA GLU A 105 -27.82 21.22 4.57
C GLU A 105 -27.13 20.23 3.61
N TYR A 106 -26.89 19.01 4.09
CA TYR A 106 -26.35 17.93 3.26
C TYR A 106 -27.30 17.55 2.12
N GLU A 107 -28.59 17.37 2.43
CA GLU A 107 -29.60 16.94 1.46
C GLU A 107 -29.87 18.00 0.39
N ASN A 108 -29.73 19.29 0.74
CA ASN A 108 -29.84 20.42 -0.17
C ASN A 108 -28.59 20.64 -1.03
N GLY A 109 -27.47 19.96 -0.72
CA GLY A 109 -26.19 20.13 -1.42
C GLY A 109 -25.45 21.41 -1.00
N ASP A 110 -25.69 21.92 0.20
CA ASP A 110 -24.99 23.07 0.76
C ASP A 110 -23.50 22.74 1.03
N ARG A 111 -22.71 23.79 1.29
CA ARG A 111 -21.28 23.62 1.60
C ARG A 111 -21.10 23.08 3.02
N PRO A 112 -20.21 22.10 3.25
CA PRO A 112 -19.95 21.58 4.59
C PRO A 112 -19.32 22.64 5.49
N LEU A 113 -19.60 22.56 6.79
CA LEU A 113 -18.92 23.34 7.84
C LEU A 113 -17.42 23.06 7.85
N GLY A 114 -17.05 21.81 7.57
CA GLY A 114 -15.68 21.41 7.42
C GLY A 114 -15.51 20.08 6.71
N SER A 115 -14.31 19.87 6.19
CA SER A 115 -13.93 18.67 5.48
C SER A 115 -12.48 18.31 5.82
N THR A 116 -12.18 17.02 5.86
CA THR A 116 -10.82 16.51 6.01
C THR A 116 -10.59 15.24 5.20
N VAL A 117 -9.39 15.10 4.65
CA VAL A 117 -8.87 13.81 4.20
C VAL A 117 -8.37 13.03 5.41
N LEU A 118 -8.57 11.71 5.41
CA LEU A 118 -8.28 10.82 6.53
C LEU A 118 -6.87 10.19 6.53
N THR A 119 -6.01 10.51 5.55
CA THR A 119 -4.63 10.02 5.50
C THR A 119 -3.89 10.31 6.80
N GLY A 120 -3.19 9.29 7.32
CA GLY A 120 -2.34 9.40 8.52
C GLY A 120 -3.07 9.49 9.86
N TYR A 121 -4.41 9.51 9.88
CA TYR A 121 -5.16 9.50 11.13
C TYR A 121 -5.20 8.10 11.74
N THR A 122 -5.36 8.06 13.07
CA THR A 122 -5.70 6.86 13.83
C THR A 122 -7.00 7.11 14.60
N VAL A 123 -7.81 6.06 14.79
CA VAL A 123 -9.08 6.14 15.53
C VAL A 123 -8.88 5.57 16.93
N LEU A 124 -9.10 6.39 17.96
CA LEU A 124 -9.13 5.96 19.35
C LEU A 124 -10.57 6.03 19.86
N THR A 125 -11.01 4.97 20.55
CA THR A 125 -12.36 4.88 21.15
C THR A 125 -12.36 4.98 22.67
N SER A 126 -11.19 5.20 23.27
CA SER A 126 -11.03 5.35 24.71
C SER A 126 -10.59 6.76 25.05
N GLN A 127 -11.31 7.40 25.98
CA GLN A 127 -10.93 8.72 26.50
C GLN A 127 -9.62 8.64 27.29
N SER A 128 -9.40 7.60 28.11
CA SER A 128 -8.17 7.47 28.88
C SER A 128 -6.93 7.33 27.99
N GLU A 129 -7.05 6.57 26.90
CA GLU A 129 -5.98 6.39 25.91
C GLU A 129 -5.67 7.71 25.20
N TYR A 130 -6.70 8.47 24.82
CA TYR A 130 -6.53 9.78 24.20
C TYR A 130 -5.87 10.80 25.13
N LEU A 131 -6.30 10.86 26.40
CA LEU A 131 -5.70 11.76 27.39
C LEU A 131 -4.23 11.42 27.65
N HIS A 132 -3.90 10.14 27.81
CA HIS A 132 -2.51 9.69 27.96
C HIS A 132 -1.64 10.08 26.74
N LEU A 133 -2.20 10.00 25.53
CA LEU A 133 -1.53 10.46 24.32
C LEU A 133 -1.28 11.97 24.35
N LEU A 134 -2.25 12.78 24.79
CA LEU A 134 -2.05 14.23 24.94
C LEU A 134 -0.95 14.56 25.96
N ASP A 135 -0.93 13.84 27.09
CA ASP A 135 0.07 14.03 28.14
C ASP A 135 1.48 13.73 27.59
N THR A 136 1.62 12.67 26.77
CA THR A 136 2.88 12.30 26.12
C THR A 136 3.38 13.33 25.09
N LEU A 137 2.48 14.07 24.42
CA LEU A 137 2.85 15.01 23.35
C LEU A 137 3.63 16.23 23.83
N CYS A 138 3.52 16.59 25.12
CA CYS A 138 4.13 17.79 25.71
C CYS A 138 4.95 17.51 26.97
N SER A 139 5.30 16.26 27.24
CA SER A 139 6.18 15.90 28.35
C SER A 139 7.58 16.49 28.16
N GLU A 140 7.92 17.51 28.95
CA GLU A 140 9.31 17.81 29.29
C GLU A 140 9.54 17.64 30.80
N SER A 141 10.72 17.10 31.10
CA SER A 141 11.31 16.99 32.42
C SER A 141 11.43 18.36 33.09
N SER A 142 10.49 18.71 33.96
CA SER A 142 10.74 19.72 34.98
C SER A 142 10.02 19.34 36.26
N GLY A 143 10.78 19.19 37.35
CA GLY A 143 10.34 18.72 38.66
C GLY A 143 9.51 19.75 39.44
N HIS A 144 8.58 20.44 38.79
CA HIS A 144 7.62 21.29 39.46
C HIS A 144 6.20 20.82 39.14
N HIS A 145 5.69 19.96 40.04
CA HIS A 145 4.27 19.67 40.16
C HIS A 145 3.55 20.94 40.64
N THR A 146 3.27 21.87 39.72
CA THR A 146 2.24 22.88 39.96
C THR A 146 0.91 22.19 39.74
N GLN A 147 0.06 22.18 40.76
CA GLN A 147 -1.28 21.60 40.76
C GLN A 147 -2.02 22.03 39.49
N GLU A 148 -2.26 21.07 38.59
CA GLU A 148 -2.92 21.30 37.31
C GLU A 148 -4.39 21.65 37.58
N GLU A 149 -4.86 22.78 37.04
CA GLU A 149 -6.30 22.98 36.94
C GLU A 149 -6.82 22.06 35.83
N PRO A 150 -7.79 21.18 36.15
CA PRO A 150 -8.42 20.32 35.16
C PRO A 150 -9.10 21.16 34.07
N ASP A 151 -8.83 20.87 32.79
CA ASP A 151 -9.57 21.49 31.68
C ASP A 151 -10.94 20.80 31.57
N PRO A 152 -12.05 21.42 32.05
CA PRO A 152 -13.29 20.71 32.36
C PRO A 152 -13.92 20.04 31.13
N LEU A 153 -13.62 20.56 29.94
CA LEU A 153 -14.25 20.17 28.68
C LEU A 153 -13.67 18.87 28.09
N LEU A 154 -12.42 18.54 28.44
CA LEU A 154 -11.78 17.26 28.10
C LEU A 154 -12.01 16.21 29.19
N GLU A 155 -12.42 16.63 30.39
CA GLU A 155 -12.59 15.78 31.57
C GLU A 155 -14.02 15.31 31.81
N MET A 156 -15.01 15.93 31.17
CA MET A 156 -16.36 15.37 31.16
C MET A 156 -16.32 13.97 30.51
N PRO A 157 -16.89 12.93 31.17
CA PRO A 157 -16.97 11.61 30.57
C PRO A 157 -17.88 11.69 29.35
N VAL A 158 -17.31 11.39 28.19
CA VAL A 158 -18.04 11.41 26.93
C VAL A 158 -18.50 9.98 26.63
N SER A 159 -19.81 9.78 26.49
CA SER A 159 -20.35 8.48 26.09
C SER A 159 -19.92 8.17 24.65
N PHE A 160 -19.32 6.99 24.45
CA PHE A 160 -18.91 6.45 23.15
C PHE A 160 -18.07 7.40 22.26
N PRO A 161 -16.85 7.78 22.69
CA PRO A 161 -16.04 8.76 21.99
C PRO A 161 -15.34 8.19 20.75
N LEU A 162 -15.04 9.06 19.79
CA LEU A 162 -14.29 8.78 18.57
C LEU A 162 -13.26 9.89 18.38
N PHE A 163 -12.02 9.63 18.76
CA PHE A 163 -10.91 10.56 18.60
C PHE A 163 -10.10 10.20 17.35
N LEU A 164 -10.01 11.14 16.40
CA LEU A 164 -9.11 11.05 15.27
C LEU A 164 -7.82 11.78 15.62
N GLN A 165 -6.75 11.02 15.78
CA GLN A 165 -5.41 11.52 16.12
C GLN A 165 -4.53 11.47 14.87
N HIS A 166 -3.72 12.51 14.65
CA HIS A 166 -2.73 12.56 13.58
C HIS A 166 -1.44 13.15 14.14
N PRO A 167 -0.24 12.66 13.75
CA PRO A 167 1.02 13.13 14.33
C PRO A 167 1.30 14.62 14.08
N PHE A 168 0.79 15.16 12.96
CA PHE A 168 1.07 16.53 12.50
C PHE A 168 -0.15 17.42 12.29
N ARG A 169 -1.37 16.92 12.52
CA ARG A 169 -2.61 17.63 12.17
C ARG A 169 -3.48 17.77 13.39
N ARG A 170 -4.45 18.69 13.32
CA ARG A 170 -5.39 18.90 14.41
C ARG A 170 -6.14 17.61 14.73
N HIS A 171 -6.26 17.30 16.02
CA HIS A 171 -7.08 16.17 16.45
C HIS A 171 -8.56 16.51 16.27
N LEU A 172 -9.37 15.55 15.85
CA LEU A 172 -10.82 15.70 15.76
C LEU A 172 -11.48 14.82 16.81
N CYS A 173 -12.31 15.42 17.66
CA CYS A 173 -12.97 14.74 18.77
C CYS A 173 -14.47 14.67 18.49
N PHE A 174 -14.98 13.45 18.35
CA PHE A 174 -16.39 13.17 18.14
C PHE A 174 -16.96 12.28 19.25
N SER A 175 -18.28 12.26 19.37
CA SER A 175 -19.02 11.32 20.21
C SER A 175 -20.30 10.87 19.54
N ALA A 176 -20.56 9.56 19.64
CA ALA A 176 -21.74 8.92 19.12
C ALA A 176 -22.79 8.73 20.22
N ALA A 177 -24.07 8.67 19.83
CA ALA A 177 -25.16 8.49 20.77
C ALA A 177 -25.23 7.08 21.39
N THR A 178 -24.75 6.05 20.67
CA THR A 178 -24.79 4.65 21.12
C THR A 178 -23.49 3.90 20.80
N ALA A 179 -23.30 2.75 21.46
CA ALA A 179 -22.17 1.85 21.21
C ALA A 179 -22.17 1.31 19.77
N GLU A 180 -23.34 1.00 19.22
CA GLU A 180 -23.50 0.52 17.85
C GLU A 180 -23.09 1.60 16.85
N ALA A 181 -23.54 2.84 17.08
CA ALA A 181 -23.17 3.99 16.25
C ALA A 181 -21.65 4.26 16.32
N GLN A 182 -21.05 4.22 17.52
CA GLN A 182 -19.60 4.36 17.68
C GLN A 182 -18.84 3.25 16.94
N ARG A 183 -19.31 2.01 17.03
CA ARG A 183 -18.72 0.88 16.31
C ARG A 183 -18.81 1.06 14.81
N ALA A 184 -19.98 1.42 14.28
CA ALA A 184 -20.18 1.62 12.85
C ALA A 184 -19.29 2.75 12.31
N TRP A 185 -19.25 3.89 13.01
CA TRP A 185 -18.36 5.00 12.67
C TRP A 185 -16.89 4.63 12.76
N ARG A 186 -16.45 3.91 13.80
CA ARG A 186 -15.05 3.46 13.91
C ARG A 186 -14.66 2.63 12.70
N LEU A 187 -15.48 1.65 12.31
CA LEU A 187 -15.19 0.79 11.16
C LEU A 187 -15.18 1.56 9.84
N ALA A 188 -16.14 2.47 9.65
CA ALA A 188 -16.19 3.35 8.48
C ALA A 188 -14.94 4.24 8.39
N LEU A 189 -14.56 4.91 9.49
CA LEU A 189 -13.37 5.75 9.57
C LEU A 189 -12.08 4.96 9.32
N GLN A 190 -11.95 3.76 9.90
CA GLN A 190 -10.82 2.86 9.64
C GLN A 190 -10.72 2.52 8.14
N GLY A 191 -11.86 2.20 7.50
CA GLY A 191 -11.92 1.98 6.06
C GLY A 191 -11.47 3.20 5.25
N GLY A 192 -11.91 4.40 5.64
CA GLY A 192 -11.53 5.66 4.98
C GLY A 192 -10.05 6.00 5.13
N ILE A 193 -9.49 5.82 6.33
CA ILE A 193 -8.07 6.00 6.62
C ILE A 193 -7.23 5.06 5.75
N ARG A 194 -7.59 3.77 5.70
CA ARG A 194 -6.91 2.79 4.84
C ARG A 194 -7.00 3.17 3.37
N LEU A 195 -8.20 3.45 2.86
CA LEU A 195 -8.41 3.80 1.45
C LEU A 195 -7.52 4.97 1.02
N ARG A 196 -7.45 6.02 1.84
CA ARG A 196 -6.63 7.20 1.59
C ARG A 196 -5.14 6.94 1.82
N GLY A 197 -4.81 6.12 2.80
CA GLY A 197 -3.44 5.73 3.13
C GLY A 197 -2.78 4.90 2.02
N THR A 198 -3.52 4.05 1.32
CA THR A 198 -2.91 3.12 0.35
C THR A 198 -3.00 3.53 -1.11
N VAL A 199 -3.23 4.82 -1.39
CA VAL A 199 -3.41 5.33 -2.77
C VAL A 199 -2.23 4.97 -3.67
N LEU A 200 -1.00 5.18 -3.19
CA LEU A 200 0.21 4.84 -3.94
C LEU A 200 0.48 3.33 -3.96
N GLN A 201 0.34 2.63 -2.83
CA GLN A 201 0.60 1.18 -2.76
C GLN A 201 -0.35 0.35 -3.64
N ARG A 202 -1.61 0.79 -3.80
CA ARG A 202 -2.60 0.12 -4.66
C ARG A 202 -2.47 0.49 -6.14
N SER A 203 -1.70 1.51 -6.47
CA SER A 203 -1.56 1.97 -7.85
C SER A 203 -0.72 0.99 -8.67
N GLN A 204 -1.25 0.58 -9.82
CA GLN A 204 -0.49 -0.20 -10.81
C GLN A 204 0.33 0.67 -11.75
N ALA A 205 0.22 2.00 -11.64
CA ALA A 205 0.97 2.91 -12.49
C ALA A 205 2.48 2.83 -12.18
N PRO A 206 3.35 2.62 -13.18
CA PRO A 206 4.80 2.59 -13.01
C PRO A 206 5.34 3.84 -12.29
N ALA A 207 4.77 5.01 -12.59
CA ALA A 207 5.12 6.27 -11.96
C ALA A 207 4.90 6.31 -10.43
N ALA A 208 3.93 5.54 -9.91
CA ALA A 208 3.70 5.43 -8.47
C ALA A 208 4.77 4.56 -7.79
N ARG A 209 5.18 3.47 -8.44
CA ARG A 209 6.29 2.62 -7.98
C ARG A 209 7.60 3.40 -7.98
N ALA A 210 7.91 4.08 -9.09
CA ALA A 210 9.07 4.96 -9.20
C ALA A 210 9.09 6.05 -8.11
N PHE A 211 7.92 6.58 -7.74
CA PHE A 211 7.82 7.57 -6.68
C PHE A 211 8.18 6.99 -5.30
N LEU A 212 7.65 5.82 -4.95
CA LEU A 212 7.96 5.14 -3.69
C LEU A 212 9.44 4.74 -3.61
N ASP A 213 10.00 4.23 -4.70
CA ASP A 213 11.43 3.89 -4.77
C ASP A 213 12.31 5.16 -4.67
N ALA A 214 11.88 6.29 -5.25
CA ALA A 214 12.57 7.57 -5.11
C ALA A 214 12.52 8.12 -3.67
N ILE A 215 11.40 7.95 -2.95
CA ILE A 215 11.30 8.30 -1.53
C ILE A 215 12.28 7.45 -0.71
N ARG A 216 12.35 6.15 -0.97
CA ARG A 216 13.31 5.25 -0.30
C ARG A 216 14.75 5.71 -0.54
N LEU A 217 15.13 5.99 -1.78
CA LEU A 217 16.48 6.47 -2.11
C LEU A 217 16.80 7.83 -1.49
N TYR A 218 15.87 8.78 -1.58
CA TYR A 218 16.02 10.10 -0.96
C TYR A 218 16.29 9.99 0.54
N ARG A 219 15.56 9.13 1.25
CA ARG A 219 15.74 8.89 2.68
C ARG A 219 17.07 8.20 3.00
N GLN A 220 17.48 7.24 2.17
CA GLN A 220 18.78 6.56 2.32
C GLN A 220 19.95 7.55 2.17
N GLN A 221 19.86 8.52 1.26
CA GLN A 221 20.86 9.58 1.13
C GLN A 221 20.97 10.47 2.39
N GLN A 222 19.90 10.53 3.19
CA GLN A 222 19.89 11.20 4.50
C GLN A 222 20.29 10.26 5.66
N GLY A 223 20.78 9.05 5.37
CA GLY A 223 21.16 8.05 6.37
C GLY A 223 20.00 7.28 7.00
N HIS A 224 18.77 7.47 6.51
CA HIS A 224 17.59 6.77 7.02
C HIS A 224 17.32 5.51 6.18
N PHE A 225 17.79 4.36 6.68
CA PHE A 225 17.50 3.04 6.12
C PHE A 225 16.31 2.39 6.85
N GLY A 226 15.44 1.73 6.08
CA GLY A 226 14.24 1.05 6.59
C GLY A 226 12.94 1.71 6.18
N ASP A 227 11.89 0.89 6.05
CA ASP A 227 10.56 1.36 5.70
C ASP A 227 9.71 1.66 6.94
N ASP A 228 8.87 2.69 6.82
CA ASP A 228 7.90 3.08 7.82
C ASP A 228 6.62 3.64 7.19
N ASP A 229 5.68 4.06 8.03
CA ASP A 229 4.34 4.47 7.60
C ASP A 229 4.28 5.85 6.91
N VAL A 230 5.42 6.50 6.64
CA VAL A 230 5.43 7.79 5.89
C VAL A 230 5.05 7.62 4.43
N THR A 231 5.10 6.40 3.92
CA THR A 231 4.74 6.07 2.52
C THR A 231 3.23 5.98 2.32
N LEU A 232 2.43 6.19 3.36
CA LEU A 232 0.98 6.24 3.28
C LEU A 232 0.50 7.61 2.77
N GLY A 233 -0.41 7.59 1.80
CA GLY A 233 -1.07 8.77 1.24
C GLY A 233 -0.86 8.94 -0.25
N SER A 234 -1.21 10.13 -0.75
CA SER A 234 -0.81 10.59 -2.07
C SER A 234 0.67 11.03 -2.09
N ASP A 235 1.20 11.25 -3.29
CA ASP A 235 2.54 11.80 -3.52
C ASP A 235 2.87 13.04 -2.65
N ALA A 236 2.00 14.04 -2.64
CA ALA A 236 2.16 15.24 -1.82
C ALA A 236 2.09 14.95 -0.31
N GLU A 237 1.22 14.04 0.12
CA GLU A 237 1.06 13.66 1.53
C GLU A 237 2.31 12.93 2.03
N VAL A 238 2.89 12.04 1.22
CA VAL A 238 4.13 11.32 1.54
C VAL A 238 5.31 12.29 1.67
N LEU A 239 5.51 13.19 0.71
CA LEU A 239 6.58 14.21 0.82
C LEU A 239 6.39 15.12 2.04
N THR A 240 5.13 15.46 2.35
CA THR A 240 4.79 16.22 3.54
C THR A 240 5.15 15.45 4.81
N ALA A 241 4.82 14.15 4.89
CA ALA A 241 5.13 13.33 6.04
C ALA A 241 6.66 13.20 6.26
N VAL A 242 7.43 13.04 5.17
CA VAL A 242 8.90 13.02 5.22
C VAL A 242 9.43 14.34 5.77
N LEU A 243 9.05 15.47 5.18
CA LEU A 243 9.53 16.79 5.62
C LEU A 243 9.09 17.12 7.05
N MET A 244 7.84 16.82 7.42
CA MET A 244 7.34 17.08 8.76
C MET A 244 8.13 16.30 9.81
N ARG A 245 8.59 15.08 9.51
CA ARG A 245 9.45 14.32 10.43
C ARG A 245 10.83 14.93 10.59
N GLU A 246 11.41 15.46 9.52
CA GLU A 246 12.70 16.16 9.56
C GLU A 246 12.60 17.47 10.35
N LEU A 247 11.51 18.21 10.18
CA LEU A 247 11.29 19.49 10.86
C LEU A 247 10.88 19.34 12.33
N LEU A 248 10.25 18.22 12.71
CA LEU A 248 9.63 18.06 14.04
C LEU A 248 10.59 18.30 15.21
N PRO A 249 11.83 17.76 15.24
CA PRO A 249 12.76 18.00 16.36
C PRO A 249 13.12 19.48 16.52
N ALA A 250 13.40 20.17 15.41
CA ALA A 250 13.73 21.59 15.40
C ALA A 250 12.53 22.45 15.83
N LEU A 251 11.33 22.14 15.32
CA LEU A 251 10.10 22.82 15.71
C LEU A 251 9.79 22.65 17.20
N ARG A 252 10.00 21.45 17.75
CA ARG A 252 9.83 21.21 19.20
C ARG A 252 10.80 22.06 20.01
N ALA A 253 12.10 22.00 19.71
CA ALA A 253 13.12 22.75 20.43
C ALA A 253 12.87 24.28 20.42
N GLN A 254 12.39 24.82 19.29
CA GLN A 254 12.18 26.26 19.14
C GLN A 254 10.86 26.75 19.73
N THR A 255 9.79 25.94 19.65
CA THR A 255 8.43 26.44 19.89
C THR A 255 7.81 25.92 21.19
N LEU A 256 8.14 24.70 21.62
CA LEU A 256 7.56 24.10 22.82
C LEU A 256 7.82 24.94 24.10
N PRO A 257 9.02 25.50 24.34
CA PRO A 257 9.29 26.33 25.51
C PRO A 257 8.51 27.65 25.54
N GLY A 258 8.11 28.17 24.38
CA GLY A 258 7.40 29.44 24.23
C GLY A 258 5.87 29.34 24.23
N LEU A 259 5.31 28.12 24.25
CA LEU A 259 3.86 27.92 24.21
C LEU A 259 3.20 28.28 25.55
N ARG A 260 2.22 29.19 25.50
CA ARG A 260 1.40 29.53 26.66
C ARG A 260 0.42 28.41 27.00
N GLY A 261 0.19 28.18 28.29
CA GLY A 261 -0.69 27.13 28.82
C GLY A 261 0.09 26.03 29.54
N ALA A 262 -0.57 25.33 30.46
CA ALA A 262 -0.03 24.16 31.18
C ALA A 262 -0.73 22.87 30.70
N GLY A 263 -0.06 21.72 30.88
CA GLY A 263 -0.61 20.39 30.59
C GLY A 263 -1.23 20.25 29.19
N ARG A 264 -2.45 19.74 29.14
CA ARG A 264 -3.17 19.39 27.89
C ARG A 264 -3.54 20.60 27.03
N ALA A 265 -3.76 21.78 27.61
CA ALA A 265 -4.00 23.00 26.84
C ALA A 265 -2.78 23.36 25.96
N ARG A 266 -1.56 23.07 26.46
CA ARG A 266 -0.32 23.20 25.68
C ARG A 266 -0.27 22.20 24.53
N ALA A 267 -0.67 20.95 24.77
CA ALA A 267 -0.76 19.92 23.72
C ALA A 267 -1.71 20.30 22.59
N TRP A 268 -2.86 20.91 22.91
CA TRP A 268 -3.78 21.45 21.91
C TRP A 268 -3.20 22.63 21.12
N ALA A 269 -2.52 23.56 21.79
CA ALA A 269 -1.84 24.67 21.12
C ALA A 269 -0.73 24.17 20.19
N TRP A 270 0.03 23.16 20.63
CA TRP A 270 1.05 22.48 19.84
C TRP A 270 0.46 21.77 18.62
N ALA A 271 -0.62 21.01 18.78
CA ALA A 271 -1.31 20.35 17.66
C ALA A 271 -1.86 21.36 16.64
N LYS A 272 -2.37 22.51 17.09
CA LYS A 272 -2.84 23.59 16.21
C LYS A 272 -1.70 24.24 15.42
N LEU A 273 -0.53 24.41 16.03
CA LEU A 273 0.66 24.90 15.33
C LEU A 273 1.11 23.88 14.28
N LEU A 274 1.24 22.60 14.67
CA LEU A 274 1.63 21.54 13.74
C LEU A 274 0.67 21.43 12.56
N ASP A 275 -0.64 21.56 12.78
CA ASP A 275 -1.65 21.55 11.72
C ASP A 275 -1.41 22.64 10.68
N ALA A 276 -1.07 23.85 11.13
CA ALA A 276 -0.75 24.96 10.24
C ALA A 276 0.56 24.77 9.47
N VAL A 277 1.60 24.23 10.13
CA VAL A 277 2.88 23.89 9.47
C VAL A 277 2.65 22.80 8.43
N HIS A 278 1.95 21.73 8.81
CA HIS A 278 1.59 20.64 7.91
C HIS A 278 0.80 21.14 6.71
N ALA A 279 -0.20 22.00 6.92
CA ALA A 279 -0.99 22.59 5.82
C ALA A 279 -0.12 23.44 4.87
N ALA A 280 0.82 24.23 5.40
CA ALA A 280 1.73 25.02 4.59
C ALA A 280 2.69 24.14 3.77
N VAL A 281 3.26 23.11 4.40
CA VAL A 281 4.14 22.14 3.73
C VAL A 281 3.39 21.36 2.66
N LEU A 282 2.20 20.85 2.97
CA LEU A 282 1.35 20.13 2.02
C LEU A 282 0.99 20.99 0.81
N ALA A 283 0.62 22.26 1.04
CA ALA A 283 0.33 23.19 -0.05
C ALA A 283 1.56 23.43 -0.94
N GLY A 284 2.74 23.58 -0.34
CA GLY A 284 4.02 23.74 -1.04
C GLY A 284 4.39 22.49 -1.87
N ALA A 285 4.40 21.31 -1.24
CA ALA A 285 4.70 20.04 -1.91
C ALA A 285 3.72 19.76 -3.05
N SER A 286 2.42 19.98 -2.82
CA SER A 286 1.39 19.85 -3.84
C SER A 286 1.58 20.82 -5.00
N ALA A 287 2.00 22.06 -4.75
CA ALA A 287 2.27 23.03 -5.80
C ALA A 287 3.53 22.67 -6.60
N GLY A 288 4.59 22.23 -5.94
CA GLY A 288 5.82 21.80 -6.59
C GLY A 288 5.66 20.57 -7.46
N LEU A 289 4.93 19.55 -6.99
CA LEU A 289 4.60 18.37 -7.79
C LEU A 289 3.73 18.72 -9.01
N ARG A 290 2.75 19.62 -8.83
CA ARG A 290 1.94 20.12 -9.96
C ARG A 290 2.78 20.88 -10.99
N ALA A 291 3.77 21.65 -10.55
CA ALA A 291 4.69 22.34 -11.45
C ALA A 291 5.62 21.37 -12.21
N PHE A 292 5.95 20.22 -11.61
CA PHE A 292 6.74 19.16 -12.24
C PHE A 292 5.92 18.25 -13.19
N GLN A 293 4.59 18.25 -13.10
CA GLN A 293 3.72 17.40 -13.91
C GLN A 293 3.97 17.47 -15.44
N PRO A 294 4.05 18.66 -16.09
CA PRO A 294 4.32 18.71 -17.53
C PRO A 294 5.69 18.13 -17.89
N GLU A 295 6.71 18.43 -17.10
CA GLU A 295 8.06 17.89 -17.30
C GLU A 295 8.06 16.35 -17.17
N LYS A 296 7.30 15.80 -16.21
CA LYS A 296 7.15 14.35 -16.05
C LYS A 296 6.54 13.70 -17.29
N GLU A 297 5.51 14.30 -17.87
CA GLU A 297 4.84 13.76 -19.08
C GLU A 297 5.78 13.79 -20.28
N GLU A 298 6.51 14.90 -20.49
CA GLU A 298 7.53 15.02 -21.52
C GLU A 298 8.66 13.99 -21.32
N LEU A 299 9.13 13.83 -20.09
CA LEU A 299 10.16 12.86 -19.73
C LEU A 299 9.71 11.43 -20.02
N LEU A 300 8.49 11.04 -19.61
CA LEU A 300 7.96 9.71 -19.87
C LEU A 300 7.87 9.41 -21.37
N ALA A 301 7.37 10.37 -22.16
CA ALA A 301 7.31 10.22 -23.62
C ALA A 301 8.69 10.11 -24.26
N ALA A 302 9.66 10.91 -23.78
CA ALA A 302 11.04 10.83 -24.25
C ALA A 302 11.69 9.48 -23.89
N LEU A 303 11.55 9.03 -22.65
CA LEU A 303 12.07 7.76 -22.16
C LEU A 303 11.52 6.58 -22.97
N GLU A 304 10.21 6.53 -23.19
CA GLU A 304 9.55 5.51 -24.01
C GLU A 304 10.18 5.45 -25.41
N LYS A 305 10.34 6.60 -26.06
CA LYS A 305 10.93 6.71 -27.40
C LYS A 305 12.40 6.27 -27.45
N THR A 306 13.17 6.56 -26.40
CA THR A 306 14.60 6.23 -26.35
C THR A 306 14.88 4.80 -25.90
N ILE A 307 14.10 4.26 -24.98
CA ILE A 307 14.37 2.95 -24.36
C ILE A 307 13.79 1.82 -25.20
N ARG A 308 12.58 1.98 -25.76
CA ARG A 308 11.91 0.92 -26.51
C ARG A 308 12.72 0.32 -27.68
N PRO A 309 13.43 1.08 -28.52
CA PRO A 309 14.24 0.50 -29.59
C PRO A 309 15.47 -0.25 -29.10
N ASP A 310 16.08 0.18 -27.99
CA ASP A 310 17.38 -0.31 -27.52
C ASP A 310 17.30 -1.23 -26.29
N VAL A 311 16.08 -1.58 -25.86
CA VAL A 311 15.80 -2.34 -24.64
C VAL A 311 16.62 -3.64 -24.54
N ASP A 312 16.71 -4.43 -25.61
CA ASP A 312 17.48 -5.69 -25.60
C ASP A 312 18.98 -5.44 -25.38
N GLN A 313 19.53 -4.39 -25.98
CA GLN A 313 20.93 -4.02 -25.81
C GLN A 313 21.19 -3.51 -24.39
N MET A 314 20.27 -2.70 -23.86
CA MET A 314 20.34 -2.18 -22.49
C MET A 314 20.27 -3.32 -21.47
N LEU A 315 19.40 -4.30 -21.67
CA LEU A 315 19.26 -5.47 -20.78
C LEU A 315 20.51 -6.36 -20.83
N LYS A 316 21.05 -6.67 -22.02
CA LYS A 316 22.31 -7.43 -22.15
C LYS A 316 23.50 -6.74 -21.50
N LEU A 317 23.58 -5.41 -21.59
CA LEU A 317 24.61 -4.66 -20.88
C LEU A 317 24.40 -4.73 -19.37
N ARG A 318 23.16 -4.55 -18.92
CA ARG A 318 22.79 -4.64 -17.50
C ARG A 318 23.21 -5.99 -16.92
N GLU A 319 22.89 -7.10 -17.59
CA GLU A 319 23.29 -8.46 -17.20
C GLU A 319 24.82 -8.61 -17.09
N ARG A 320 25.56 -8.10 -18.08
CA ARG A 320 27.03 -8.17 -18.08
C ARG A 320 27.64 -7.44 -16.89
N VAL A 321 27.16 -6.23 -16.60
CA VAL A 321 27.62 -5.43 -15.46
C VAL A 321 27.20 -6.11 -14.15
N LEU A 322 25.97 -6.61 -14.08
CA LEU A 322 25.44 -7.34 -12.93
C LEU A 322 26.33 -8.54 -12.58
N GLY A 323 26.69 -9.39 -13.54
CA GLY A 323 27.53 -10.56 -13.31
C GLY A 323 28.94 -10.21 -12.78
N ARG A 324 29.54 -9.14 -13.29
CA ARG A 324 30.84 -8.65 -12.79
C ARG A 324 30.73 -8.09 -11.37
N LEU A 325 29.70 -7.28 -11.13
CA LEU A 325 29.48 -6.66 -9.83
C LEU A 325 29.14 -7.71 -8.75
N GLN A 326 28.36 -8.72 -9.13
CA GLN A 326 28.03 -9.84 -8.26
C GLN A 326 29.30 -10.54 -7.78
N ALA A 327 30.26 -10.82 -8.67
CA ALA A 327 31.52 -11.46 -8.29
C ALA A 327 32.28 -10.69 -7.18
N ASN A 328 32.24 -9.35 -7.21
CA ASN A 328 32.89 -8.51 -6.19
C ASN A 328 32.11 -8.48 -4.86
N VAL A 329 30.78 -8.36 -4.94
CA VAL A 329 29.93 -8.12 -3.77
C VAL A 329 29.49 -9.43 -3.08
N GLN A 330 29.59 -10.58 -3.77
CA GLN A 330 29.09 -11.88 -3.29
C GLN A 330 29.64 -12.25 -1.90
N GLY A 331 30.94 -12.12 -1.66
CA GLY A 331 31.57 -12.48 -0.39
C GLY A 331 31.05 -11.66 0.81
N PRO A 332 31.14 -10.32 0.76
CA PRO A 332 30.56 -9.44 1.77
C PRO A 332 29.05 -9.66 1.98
N LEU A 333 28.29 -9.81 0.89
CA LEU A 333 26.84 -10.02 0.92
C LEU A 333 26.46 -11.33 1.61
N GLU A 334 27.07 -12.46 1.21
CA GLU A 334 26.85 -13.77 1.84
C GLU A 334 27.17 -13.75 3.33
N SER A 335 28.27 -13.12 3.71
CA SER A 335 28.66 -12.97 5.13
C SER A 335 27.63 -12.15 5.91
N CYS A 336 27.11 -11.07 5.33
CA CYS A 336 26.06 -10.25 5.93
C CYS A 336 24.76 -11.04 6.11
N LEU A 337 24.29 -11.71 5.06
CA LEU A 337 23.04 -12.48 5.09
C LEU A 337 23.09 -13.60 6.14
N ARG A 338 24.16 -14.41 6.15
CA ARG A 338 24.34 -15.51 7.11
C ARG A 338 24.37 -15.04 8.55
N ARG A 339 25.05 -13.93 8.84
CA ARG A 339 25.23 -13.43 10.21
C ARG A 339 24.02 -12.66 10.73
N LYS A 340 23.35 -11.90 9.87
CA LYS A 340 22.37 -10.87 10.30
C LYS A 340 20.94 -11.16 9.88
N VAL A 341 20.71 -11.90 8.79
CA VAL A 341 19.37 -12.12 8.21
C VAL A 341 18.86 -13.54 8.45
N ASP A 342 19.68 -14.55 8.17
CA ASP A 342 19.28 -15.97 8.12
C ASP A 342 18.59 -16.48 9.40
N ALA A 343 19.01 -16.01 10.58
CA ALA A 343 18.42 -16.44 11.84
C ALA A 343 16.97 -15.95 12.05
N GLN A 344 16.61 -14.77 11.51
CA GLN A 344 15.29 -14.19 11.68
C GLN A 344 14.38 -14.41 10.47
N LEU A 345 14.94 -14.62 9.27
CA LEU A 345 14.18 -14.78 8.04
C LEU A 345 13.06 -15.84 8.17
N PRO A 346 13.30 -17.08 8.66
CA PRO A 346 12.23 -18.07 8.84
C PRO A 346 11.12 -17.61 9.79
N ARG A 347 11.48 -16.88 10.87
CA ARG A 347 10.52 -16.41 11.88
C ARG A 347 9.62 -15.30 11.33
N VAL A 348 10.20 -14.36 10.59
CA VAL A 348 9.47 -13.28 9.91
C VAL A 348 8.57 -13.87 8.83
N THR A 349 9.13 -14.72 7.95
CA THR A 349 8.40 -15.40 6.87
C THR A 349 7.21 -16.19 7.43
N GLN A 350 7.42 -17.02 8.45
CA GLN A 350 6.32 -17.81 9.03
C GLN A 350 5.24 -16.93 9.66
N THR A 351 5.63 -15.86 10.36
CA THR A 351 4.65 -14.96 10.99
C THR A 351 3.81 -14.23 9.95
N LEU A 352 4.44 -13.76 8.87
CA LEU A 352 3.75 -13.09 7.77
C LEU A 352 2.87 -14.07 6.98
N LEU A 353 3.39 -15.25 6.67
CA LEU A 353 2.64 -16.31 5.99
C LEU A 353 1.39 -16.69 6.77
N SER A 354 1.51 -16.99 8.06
CA SER A 354 0.37 -17.37 8.90
C SER A 354 -0.67 -16.25 9.02
N ALA A 355 -0.25 -14.98 9.06
CA ALA A 355 -1.16 -13.85 9.09
C ALA A 355 -1.99 -13.75 7.80
N VAL A 356 -1.33 -13.81 6.65
CA VAL A 356 -1.98 -13.74 5.34
C VAL A 356 -2.86 -14.96 5.09
N GLU A 357 -2.44 -16.16 5.50
CA GLU A 357 -3.25 -17.38 5.40
C GLU A 357 -4.53 -17.30 6.23
N ALA A 358 -4.44 -16.81 7.46
CA ALA A 358 -5.61 -16.62 8.31
C ALA A 358 -6.60 -15.62 7.69
N GLU A 359 -6.09 -14.51 7.15
CA GLU A 359 -6.90 -13.50 6.48
C GLU A 359 -7.59 -14.05 5.21
N LEU A 360 -6.85 -14.77 4.35
CA LEU A 360 -7.42 -15.38 3.15
C LEU A 360 -8.44 -16.46 3.47
N ALA A 361 -8.24 -17.24 4.54
CA ALA A 361 -9.21 -18.21 5.02
C ALA A 361 -10.50 -17.52 5.52
N ALA A 362 -10.38 -16.37 6.21
CA ALA A 362 -11.52 -15.57 6.60
C ALA A 362 -12.29 -15.03 5.38
N VAL A 363 -11.59 -14.55 4.34
CA VAL A 363 -12.20 -14.13 3.06
C VAL A 363 -12.96 -15.30 2.42
N GLN A 364 -12.34 -16.48 2.30
CA GLN A 364 -13.00 -17.65 1.71
C GLN A 364 -14.25 -18.05 2.50
N THR A 365 -14.19 -17.99 3.83
CA THR A 365 -15.31 -18.28 4.72
C THR A 365 -16.47 -17.32 4.50
N LEU A 366 -16.19 -16.01 4.51
CA LEU A 366 -17.20 -14.97 4.32
C LEU A 366 -17.84 -15.06 2.92
N LEU A 367 -17.03 -15.28 1.88
CA LEU A 367 -17.48 -15.48 0.50
C LEU A 367 -18.44 -16.67 0.41
N THR A 368 -18.06 -17.80 1.03
CA THR A 368 -18.84 -19.03 1.03
C THR A 368 -20.18 -18.84 1.74
N GLN A 369 -20.18 -18.17 2.90
CA GLN A 369 -21.40 -17.84 3.63
C GLN A 369 -22.35 -16.95 2.82
N GLY A 370 -21.79 -15.99 2.07
CA GLY A 370 -22.55 -15.14 1.15
C GLY A 370 -23.24 -15.96 0.05
N MET A 371 -22.50 -16.86 -0.61
CA MET A 371 -23.06 -17.75 -1.64
C MET A 371 -24.14 -18.68 -1.05
N ASP A 372 -23.91 -19.26 0.13
CA ASP A 372 -24.87 -20.10 0.82
C ASP A 372 -26.15 -19.34 1.20
N CYS A 373 -26.03 -18.05 1.53
CA CYS A 373 -27.19 -17.19 1.78
C CYS A 373 -28.04 -17.02 0.53
N LEU A 374 -27.42 -16.77 -0.62
CA LEU A 374 -28.12 -16.63 -1.91
C LEU A 374 -28.82 -17.94 -2.30
N SER A 375 -28.13 -19.07 -2.23
CA SER A 375 -28.69 -20.40 -2.53
C SER A 375 -29.90 -20.71 -1.62
N ARG A 376 -29.82 -20.40 -0.32
CA ARG A 376 -30.93 -20.61 0.63
C ARG A 376 -32.15 -19.74 0.33
N HIS A 377 -31.94 -18.45 0.03
CA HIS A 377 -33.04 -17.55 -0.29
C HIS A 377 -33.74 -17.92 -1.60
N LEU A 378 -32.98 -18.41 -2.58
CA LEU A 378 -33.52 -18.90 -3.84
C LEU A 378 -34.45 -20.12 -3.63
N ARG A 379 -34.09 -21.05 -2.74
CA ARG A 379 -34.90 -22.24 -2.42
C ARG A 379 -36.08 -21.96 -1.47
N GLY A 380 -35.90 -21.06 -0.51
CA GLY A 380 -36.80 -20.94 0.66
C GLY A 380 -38.04 -20.04 0.47
N SER A 381 -37.97 -18.99 -0.34
CA SER A 381 -39.15 -18.16 -0.70
C SER A 381 -38.78 -17.12 -1.78
N PRO A 382 -39.25 -17.26 -3.02
CA PRO A 382 -38.82 -16.45 -4.17
C PRO A 382 -39.57 -15.11 -4.25
N SER A 383 -39.70 -14.36 -3.15
CA SER A 383 -40.11 -12.96 -3.31
C SER A 383 -39.01 -12.25 -4.09
N SER A 384 -39.31 -11.81 -5.32
CA SER A 384 -38.32 -11.23 -6.24
C SER A 384 -37.63 -10.00 -5.64
N THR A 385 -38.28 -9.31 -4.69
CA THR A 385 -37.74 -8.15 -3.96
C THR A 385 -36.69 -8.55 -2.94
N ARG A 386 -36.92 -9.61 -2.14
CA ARG A 386 -35.96 -10.10 -1.15
C ARG A 386 -34.72 -10.69 -1.82
N LEU A 387 -34.88 -11.51 -2.86
CA LEU A 387 -33.74 -12.07 -3.59
C LEU A 387 -32.89 -10.97 -4.22
N ARG A 388 -33.50 -9.95 -4.83
CA ARG A 388 -32.77 -8.78 -5.36
C ARG A 388 -31.98 -8.05 -4.28
N LYS A 389 -32.56 -7.87 -3.09
CA LYS A 389 -31.87 -7.26 -1.95
C LYS A 389 -30.66 -8.09 -1.49
N GLU A 390 -30.79 -9.41 -1.42
CA GLU A 390 -29.69 -10.30 -1.05
C GLU A 390 -28.57 -10.30 -2.11
N VAL A 391 -28.91 -10.32 -3.40
CA VAL A 391 -27.93 -10.21 -4.50
C VAL A 391 -27.18 -8.88 -4.43
N TYR A 392 -27.89 -7.78 -4.18
CA TYR A 392 -27.28 -6.48 -3.97
C TYR A 392 -26.36 -6.48 -2.75
N SER A 393 -26.81 -7.02 -1.62
CA SER A 393 -26.00 -7.12 -0.39
C SER A 393 -24.74 -7.97 -0.59
N PHE A 394 -24.83 -9.07 -1.34
CA PHE A 394 -23.69 -9.88 -1.72
C PHE A 394 -22.72 -9.11 -2.62
N GLY A 395 -23.26 -8.37 -3.60
CA GLY A 395 -22.49 -7.49 -4.46
C GLY A 395 -21.74 -6.39 -3.71
N GLU A 396 -22.33 -5.83 -2.64
CA GLU A 396 -21.70 -4.77 -1.83
C GLU A 396 -20.80 -5.28 -0.69
N MET A 397 -20.77 -6.59 -0.45
CA MET A 397 -19.98 -7.22 0.62
C MET A 397 -18.51 -6.76 0.69
N PRO A 398 -17.74 -6.60 -0.41
CA PRO A 398 -16.35 -6.15 -0.34
C PRO A 398 -16.18 -4.75 0.25
N TRP A 399 -17.22 -3.91 0.19
CA TRP A 399 -17.20 -2.54 0.71
C TRP A 399 -17.97 -2.39 2.01
N ASP A 400 -18.57 -3.48 2.52
CA ASP A 400 -19.24 -3.48 3.80
C ASP A 400 -18.21 -3.56 4.95
N PRO A 401 -18.07 -2.49 5.75
CA PRO A 401 -17.03 -2.43 6.77
C PRO A 401 -17.29 -3.40 7.93
N GLU A 402 -18.55 -3.81 8.19
CA GLU A 402 -18.86 -4.75 9.26
C GLU A 402 -18.53 -6.19 8.87
N LEU A 403 -18.89 -6.58 7.65
CA LEU A 403 -18.58 -7.91 7.13
C LEU A 403 -17.07 -8.10 6.96
N MET A 404 -16.41 -7.16 6.28
CA MET A 404 -14.97 -7.24 5.99
C MET A 404 -14.10 -7.12 7.24
N GLN A 405 -14.61 -6.57 8.35
CA GLN A 405 -13.87 -6.52 9.61
C GLN A 405 -13.45 -7.91 10.10
N THR A 406 -14.20 -8.96 9.78
CA THR A 406 -13.83 -10.34 10.14
C THR A 406 -12.51 -10.76 9.48
N CYS A 407 -12.27 -10.33 8.25
CA CYS A 407 -11.01 -10.54 7.54
C CYS A 407 -9.91 -9.60 8.09
N TYR A 408 -10.22 -8.30 8.21
CA TYR A 408 -9.21 -7.27 8.53
C TYR A 408 -8.60 -7.41 9.92
N ARG A 409 -9.32 -8.04 10.87
CA ARG A 409 -8.78 -8.29 12.22
C ARG A 409 -7.58 -9.23 12.22
N GLU A 410 -7.44 -10.12 11.23
CA GLU A 410 -6.32 -11.06 11.18
C GLU A 410 -4.99 -10.33 10.92
N ALA A 411 -4.98 -9.34 10.01
CA ALA A 411 -3.84 -8.45 9.81
C ALA A 411 -3.41 -7.75 11.11
N GLU A 412 -4.38 -7.17 11.83
CA GLU A 412 -4.12 -6.41 13.07
C GLU A 412 -3.55 -7.28 14.20
N ARG A 413 -3.97 -8.55 14.32
CA ARG A 413 -3.46 -9.48 15.35
C ARG A 413 -1.97 -9.75 15.20
N SER A 414 -1.49 -9.86 13.97
CA SER A 414 -0.08 -10.17 13.68
C SER A 414 0.83 -8.94 13.76
N ARG A 415 0.26 -7.73 13.68
CA ARG A 415 0.97 -6.45 13.58
C ARG A 415 2.03 -6.25 14.66
N GLY A 416 1.67 -6.49 15.93
CA GLY A 416 2.58 -6.31 17.06
C GLY A 416 3.78 -7.27 17.04
N ARG A 417 3.53 -8.56 16.77
CA ARG A 417 4.57 -9.59 16.69
C ARG A 417 5.50 -9.36 15.49
N LEU A 418 4.94 -9.01 14.33
CA LEU A 418 5.73 -8.67 13.15
C LEU A 418 6.60 -7.44 13.39
N GLY A 419 6.04 -6.38 14.01
CA GLY A 419 6.81 -5.19 14.39
C GLY A 419 8.01 -5.51 15.27
N GLN A 420 7.83 -6.38 16.29
CA GLN A 420 8.94 -6.80 17.16
C GLN A 420 10.03 -7.59 16.41
N LEU A 421 9.66 -8.47 15.49
CA LEU A 421 10.61 -9.26 14.70
C LEU A 421 11.33 -8.43 13.63
N ALA A 422 10.66 -7.41 13.08
CA ALA A 422 11.16 -6.59 11.98
C ALA A 422 11.93 -5.34 12.46
N ALA A 423 11.69 -4.87 13.69
CA ALA A 423 12.38 -3.70 14.26
C ALA A 423 13.92 -3.76 14.23
N PRO A 424 14.60 -4.91 14.46
CA PRO A 424 16.06 -5.01 14.31
C PRO A 424 16.57 -4.67 12.91
N PHE A 425 15.71 -4.73 11.89
CA PHE A 425 16.02 -4.40 10.50
C PHE A 425 15.63 -2.96 10.13
N GLY A 426 15.23 -2.14 11.12
CA GLY A 426 14.80 -0.76 10.89
C GLY A 426 13.40 -0.64 10.28
N PHE A 427 12.62 -1.72 10.24
CA PHE A 427 11.26 -1.71 9.72
C PHE A 427 10.26 -1.30 10.80
N PHE A 428 9.56 -0.19 10.56
CA PHE A 428 8.51 0.33 11.43
C PHE A 428 7.15 0.49 10.71
N GLY A 429 7.06 0.09 9.44
CA GLY A 429 5.88 0.24 8.56
C GLY A 429 4.75 -0.76 8.83
N THR A 430 4.45 -1.01 10.10
CA THR A 430 3.50 -2.07 10.49
C THR A 430 2.06 -1.75 10.10
N GLN A 431 1.67 -0.47 10.06
CA GLN A 431 0.36 -0.06 9.60
C GLN A 431 0.23 -0.21 8.08
N SER A 432 1.27 0.14 7.33
CA SER A 432 1.34 -0.04 5.88
C SER A 432 1.22 -1.52 5.49
N LEU A 433 1.88 -2.41 6.25
CA LEU A 433 1.75 -3.86 6.07
C LEU A 433 0.33 -4.35 6.33
N ALA A 434 -0.27 -3.93 7.45
CA ALA A 434 -1.64 -4.30 7.78
C ALA A 434 -2.64 -3.80 6.72
N PHE A 435 -2.50 -2.56 6.27
CA PHE A 435 -3.34 -2.01 5.21
C PHE A 435 -3.17 -2.74 3.88
N GLY A 436 -1.93 -3.08 3.50
CA GLY A 436 -1.68 -3.89 2.31
C GLY A 436 -2.36 -5.26 2.36
N ALA A 437 -2.35 -5.93 3.52
CA ALA A 437 -3.01 -7.22 3.70
C ALA A 437 -4.55 -7.06 3.57
N GLN A 438 -5.11 -6.06 4.25
CA GLN A 438 -6.53 -5.72 4.20
C GLN A 438 -7.00 -5.36 2.79
N ASP A 439 -6.18 -4.63 2.02
CA ASP A 439 -6.47 -4.27 0.63
C ASP A 439 -6.43 -5.50 -0.27
N LEU A 440 -5.47 -6.41 -0.04
CA LEU A 440 -5.42 -7.69 -0.75
C LEU A 440 -6.68 -8.52 -0.50
N ALA A 441 -7.12 -8.62 0.75
CA ALA A 441 -8.36 -9.31 1.11
C ALA A 441 -9.59 -8.67 0.47
N GLN A 442 -9.66 -7.33 0.48
CA GLN A 442 -10.76 -6.61 -0.15
C GLN A 442 -10.81 -6.84 -1.67
N GLN A 443 -9.65 -6.78 -2.33
CA GLN A 443 -9.55 -6.99 -3.77
C GLN A 443 -9.96 -8.41 -4.17
N LEU A 444 -9.44 -9.43 -3.48
CA LEU A 444 -9.79 -10.82 -3.76
C LEU A 444 -11.26 -11.11 -3.48
N MET A 445 -11.85 -10.51 -2.44
CA MET A 445 -13.29 -10.58 -2.18
C MET A 445 -14.08 -9.93 -3.33
N ALA A 446 -13.68 -8.74 -3.77
CA ALA A 446 -14.34 -8.03 -4.87
C ALA A 446 -14.28 -8.80 -6.19
N ASP A 447 -13.12 -9.35 -6.53
CA ASP A 447 -12.92 -10.15 -7.75
C ASP A 447 -13.71 -11.46 -7.70
N ALA A 448 -13.76 -12.12 -6.53
CA ALA A 448 -14.55 -13.33 -6.34
C ALA A 448 -16.06 -13.07 -6.42
N VAL A 449 -16.55 -12.00 -5.80
CA VAL A 449 -17.96 -11.58 -5.88
C VAL A 449 -18.33 -11.20 -7.32
N ALA A 450 -17.50 -10.41 -8.00
CA ALA A 450 -17.72 -10.04 -9.40
C ALA A 450 -17.76 -11.29 -10.31
N THR A 451 -16.83 -12.21 -10.12
CA THR A 451 -16.77 -13.47 -10.87
C THR A 451 -18.01 -14.33 -10.60
N PHE A 452 -18.46 -14.43 -9.35
CA PHE A 452 -19.67 -15.18 -9.01
C PHE A 452 -20.90 -14.58 -9.66
N LEU A 453 -21.10 -13.27 -9.55
CA LEU A 453 -22.25 -12.58 -10.13
C LEU A 453 -22.28 -12.71 -11.66
N GLN A 454 -21.13 -12.56 -12.33
CA GLN A 454 -21.05 -12.73 -13.77
C GLN A 454 -21.35 -14.17 -14.20
N LEU A 455 -20.77 -15.17 -13.53
CA LEU A 455 -21.03 -16.57 -13.87
C LEU A 455 -22.46 -17.00 -13.52
N ALA A 456 -23.04 -16.45 -12.46
CA ALA A 456 -24.43 -16.67 -12.09
C ALA A 456 -25.37 -16.10 -13.16
N ASP A 457 -25.15 -14.86 -13.61
CA ASP A 457 -25.93 -14.22 -14.68
C ASP A 457 -25.89 -15.04 -15.98
N GLN A 458 -24.72 -15.58 -16.34
CA GLN A 458 -24.56 -16.44 -17.52
C GLN A 458 -25.27 -17.80 -17.41
N CYS A 459 -25.41 -18.35 -16.19
CA CYS A 459 -25.95 -19.69 -15.98
C CYS A 459 -27.44 -19.71 -15.59
N LEU A 460 -27.97 -18.59 -15.10
CA LEU A 460 -29.37 -18.48 -14.66
C LEU A 460 -30.25 -17.98 -15.81
N THR A 461 -31.18 -18.82 -16.27
CA THR A 461 -32.15 -18.45 -17.30
C THR A 461 -33.57 -18.48 -16.75
N THR A 462 -34.48 -17.74 -17.38
CA THR A 462 -35.90 -17.68 -16.99
C THR A 462 -36.65 -19.02 -17.11
N ALA A 463 -36.01 -20.02 -17.73
CA ALA A 463 -36.56 -21.36 -17.91
C ALA A 463 -36.28 -22.32 -16.73
N LEU A 464 -35.39 -21.96 -15.81
CA LEU A 464 -35.02 -22.82 -14.67
C LEU A 464 -36.01 -22.68 -13.52
N ASP A 465 -36.35 -23.79 -12.89
CA ASP A 465 -37.01 -23.77 -11.58
C ASP A 465 -36.01 -23.37 -10.47
N CYS A 466 -36.53 -23.13 -9.25
CA CYS A 466 -35.70 -22.67 -8.13
C CYS A 466 -34.63 -23.69 -7.69
N ASP A 467 -34.91 -24.98 -7.81
CA ASP A 467 -33.98 -26.04 -7.42
C ASP A 467 -32.88 -26.24 -8.45
N GLN A 468 -33.24 -26.23 -9.74
CA GLN A 468 -32.32 -26.24 -10.87
C GLN A 468 -31.41 -25.02 -10.86
N ALA A 469 -31.98 -23.82 -10.63
CA ALA A 469 -31.22 -22.58 -10.49
C ALA A 469 -30.24 -22.67 -9.31
N ALA A 470 -30.67 -23.20 -8.16
CA ALA A 470 -29.78 -23.40 -7.01
C ALA A 470 -28.67 -24.43 -7.31
N GLN A 471 -28.94 -25.50 -8.06
CA GLN A 471 -27.91 -26.44 -8.50
C GLN A 471 -26.87 -25.79 -9.43
N GLN A 472 -27.30 -24.89 -10.32
CA GLN A 472 -26.37 -24.12 -11.16
C GLN A 472 -25.51 -23.18 -10.31
N LEU A 473 -26.09 -22.51 -9.29
CA LEU A 473 -25.32 -21.68 -8.36
C LEU A 473 -24.27 -22.49 -7.58
N GLU A 474 -24.55 -23.73 -7.17
CA GLU A 474 -23.54 -24.58 -6.53
C GLU A 474 -22.38 -24.93 -7.50
N LYS A 475 -22.67 -25.16 -8.79
CA LYS A 475 -21.61 -25.33 -9.81
C LYS A 475 -20.81 -24.06 -10.02
N VAL A 476 -21.45 -22.89 -9.98
CA VAL A 476 -20.76 -21.59 -10.05
C VAL A 476 -19.87 -21.38 -8.82
N ARG A 477 -20.38 -21.63 -7.61
CA ARG A 477 -19.62 -21.61 -6.36
C ARG A 477 -18.36 -22.46 -6.47
N GLY A 478 -18.47 -23.72 -6.89
CA GLY A 478 -17.32 -24.61 -7.04
C GLY A 478 -16.27 -24.07 -8.02
N ARG A 479 -16.69 -23.42 -9.11
CA ARG A 479 -15.79 -22.77 -10.08
C ARG A 479 -15.10 -21.55 -9.48
N VAL A 480 -15.84 -20.68 -8.80
CA VAL A 480 -15.30 -19.46 -8.18
C VAL A 480 -14.31 -19.81 -7.08
N LEU A 481 -14.61 -20.79 -6.22
CA LEU A 481 -13.70 -21.19 -5.14
C LEU A 481 -12.38 -21.77 -5.67
N LYS A 482 -12.40 -22.53 -6.76
CA LYS A 482 -11.17 -23.01 -7.42
C LYS A 482 -10.33 -21.85 -7.97
N LYS A 483 -10.97 -20.89 -8.66
CA LYS A 483 -10.30 -19.69 -9.17
C LYS A 483 -9.71 -18.85 -8.03
N PHE A 484 -10.47 -18.66 -6.96
CA PHE A 484 -10.03 -17.97 -5.76
C PHE A 484 -8.81 -18.65 -5.12
N GLN A 485 -8.79 -19.98 -4.99
CA GLN A 485 -7.64 -20.71 -4.45
C GLN A 485 -6.37 -20.50 -5.27
N SER A 486 -6.47 -20.52 -6.61
CA SER A 486 -5.35 -20.23 -7.50
C SER A 486 -4.84 -18.79 -7.33
N ASP A 487 -5.73 -17.81 -7.44
CA ASP A 487 -5.36 -16.40 -7.43
C ASP A 487 -4.87 -15.96 -6.04
N SER A 488 -5.50 -16.44 -4.96
CA SER A 488 -5.06 -16.19 -3.58
C SER A 488 -3.69 -16.81 -3.28
N GLY A 489 -3.37 -17.99 -3.84
CA GLY A 489 -2.04 -18.60 -3.71
C GLY A 489 -0.94 -17.77 -4.35
N SER A 490 -1.18 -17.24 -5.55
CA SER A 490 -0.25 -16.35 -6.25
C SER A 490 -0.17 -14.97 -5.60
N ALA A 491 -1.30 -14.40 -5.17
CA ALA A 491 -1.34 -13.13 -4.46
C ALA A 491 -0.61 -13.17 -3.11
N ARG A 492 -0.81 -14.24 -2.33
CA ARG A 492 -0.10 -14.48 -1.07
C ARG A 492 1.42 -14.51 -1.27
N ARG A 493 1.91 -15.23 -2.29
CA ARG A 493 3.35 -15.29 -2.57
C ARG A 493 3.90 -13.91 -2.92
N ARG A 494 3.28 -13.20 -3.87
CA ARG A 494 3.68 -11.83 -4.25
C ARG A 494 3.69 -10.88 -3.05
N PHE A 495 2.66 -10.95 -2.21
CA PHE A 495 2.55 -10.15 -1.00
C PHE A 495 3.70 -10.43 -0.03
N ILE A 496 3.97 -11.70 0.28
CA ILE A 496 5.04 -12.07 1.21
C ILE A 496 6.42 -11.67 0.65
N HIS A 497 6.67 -11.92 -0.64
CA HIS A 497 7.89 -11.50 -1.31
C HIS A 497 8.14 -10.00 -1.19
N GLY A 498 7.14 -9.19 -1.55
CA GLY A 498 7.23 -7.74 -1.50
C GLY A 498 7.55 -7.24 -0.10
N TRP A 499 6.84 -7.72 0.92
CA TRP A 499 7.05 -7.26 2.29
C TRP A 499 8.35 -7.77 2.92
N LEU A 500 8.81 -8.99 2.60
CA LEU A 500 10.12 -9.46 3.04
C LEU A 500 11.24 -8.61 2.44
N LEU A 501 11.11 -8.20 1.17
CA LEU A 501 12.03 -7.23 0.58
C LEU A 501 11.99 -5.88 1.28
N CYS A 502 10.80 -5.32 1.56
CA CYS A 502 10.67 -4.07 2.31
C CYS A 502 11.32 -4.13 3.70
N ILE A 503 11.29 -5.30 4.35
CA ILE A 503 11.91 -5.51 5.67
C ILE A 503 13.43 -5.63 5.57
N PHE A 504 13.93 -6.51 4.69
CA PHE A 504 15.34 -6.91 4.71
C PHE A 504 16.23 -6.11 3.76
N LEU A 505 15.73 -5.66 2.59
CA LEU A 505 16.57 -5.02 1.58
C LEU A 505 17.19 -3.70 2.09
N PRO A 506 16.44 -2.75 2.68
CA PRO A 506 17.03 -1.52 3.18
C PRO A 506 18.09 -1.78 4.26
N PHE A 507 17.85 -2.77 5.12
CA PHE A 507 18.82 -3.18 6.13
C PHE A 507 20.10 -3.72 5.49
N VAL A 508 20.00 -4.66 4.55
CA VAL A 508 21.19 -5.24 3.89
C VAL A 508 21.99 -4.16 3.16
N LEU A 509 21.32 -3.24 2.46
CA LEU A 509 21.96 -2.10 1.82
C LEU A 509 22.74 -1.24 2.84
N SER A 510 22.16 -0.96 4.01
CA SER A 510 22.84 -0.19 5.07
C SER A 510 24.11 -0.89 5.59
N GLN A 511 24.12 -2.22 5.64
CA GLN A 511 25.25 -2.98 6.15
C GLN A 511 26.41 -3.08 5.14
N LEU A 512 26.10 -2.98 3.85
CA LEU A 512 27.07 -3.09 2.75
C LEU A 512 27.53 -1.73 2.22
N GLU A 513 26.90 -0.64 2.66
CA GLU A 513 27.21 0.73 2.22
C GLU A 513 28.70 1.07 2.36
N LEU A 514 29.29 0.79 3.52
CA LEU A 514 30.69 1.14 3.81
C LEU A 514 31.71 0.26 3.08
N SER A 515 31.35 -1.00 2.78
CA SER A 515 32.28 -1.96 2.18
C SER A 515 32.24 -1.95 0.65
N CYS A 516 31.08 -1.68 0.04
CA CYS A 516 30.89 -1.90 -1.38
C CYS A 516 30.69 -0.62 -2.20
N LYS A 517 30.26 0.51 -1.61
CA LYS A 517 30.08 1.75 -2.39
C LYS A 517 31.39 2.32 -2.92
N ALA A 518 32.51 2.08 -2.24
CA ALA A 518 33.83 2.56 -2.66
C ALA A 518 34.31 1.92 -3.98
N GLU A 519 33.81 0.74 -4.34
CA GLU A 519 34.22 -0.02 -5.53
C GLU A 519 33.30 0.21 -6.74
N LEU A 520 32.15 0.85 -6.56
CA LEU A 520 31.18 1.11 -7.63
C LEU A 520 31.73 2.00 -8.79
N PRO A 521 32.55 3.04 -8.54
CA PRO A 521 33.06 3.90 -9.62
C PRO A 521 33.87 3.17 -10.69
N GLU A 522 34.47 2.01 -10.37
CA GLU A 522 35.24 1.20 -11.33
C GLU A 522 34.37 0.61 -12.46
N PHE A 523 33.06 0.49 -12.23
CA PHE A 523 32.09 -0.07 -13.17
C PHE A 523 31.27 1.02 -13.88
N GLU A 524 31.44 2.28 -13.49
CA GLU A 524 30.66 3.41 -13.99
C GLU A 524 30.95 3.68 -15.47
N GLY A 525 32.18 3.45 -15.92
CA GLY A 525 32.59 3.62 -17.33
C GLY A 525 31.80 2.75 -18.32
N ASP A 526 31.44 1.52 -17.94
CA ASP A 526 30.67 0.61 -18.79
C ASP A 526 29.20 1.02 -18.92
N VAL A 527 28.64 1.63 -17.86
CA VAL A 527 27.26 2.11 -17.82
C VAL A 527 27.12 3.46 -18.53
N LEU A 528 28.08 4.38 -18.31
CA LEU A 528 28.10 5.70 -18.93
C LEU A 528 28.23 5.64 -20.46
N ALA A 529 28.84 4.59 -21.01
CA ALA A 529 28.98 4.40 -22.46
C ALA A 529 27.63 4.31 -23.21
N VAL A 530 26.53 3.93 -22.53
CA VAL A 530 25.18 3.89 -23.12
C VAL A 530 24.43 5.21 -22.95
N GLY A 531 24.82 6.04 -21.98
CA GLY A 531 24.22 7.36 -21.76
C GLY A 531 22.72 7.37 -21.43
N SER A 532 22.14 6.22 -21.07
CA SER A 532 20.70 6.11 -20.76
C SER A 532 20.44 6.35 -19.27
N PRO A 533 19.49 7.24 -18.91
CA PRO A 533 19.15 7.53 -17.52
C PRO A 533 18.50 6.34 -16.79
N ALA A 534 18.09 5.29 -17.51
CA ALA A 534 17.49 4.09 -16.91
C ALA A 534 18.53 3.08 -16.38
N LEU A 535 19.80 3.23 -16.75
CA LEU A 535 20.90 2.39 -16.27
C LEU A 535 21.78 3.22 -15.33
N THR A 536 21.79 2.83 -14.06
CA THR A 536 22.65 3.43 -13.02
C THR A 536 23.43 2.32 -12.33
N ILE A 537 24.68 2.58 -11.95
CA ILE A 537 25.51 1.57 -11.28
C ILE A 537 24.94 1.24 -9.90
N GLU A 538 24.37 2.22 -9.20
CA GLU A 538 23.67 2.03 -7.93
C GLU A 538 22.41 1.17 -8.10
N GLY A 539 21.67 1.35 -9.20
CA GLY A 539 20.51 0.52 -9.52
C GLY A 539 20.90 -0.92 -9.81
N ILE A 540 22.00 -1.15 -10.54
CA ILE A 540 22.52 -2.50 -10.81
C ILE A 540 23.06 -3.15 -9.54
N TYR A 541 23.72 -2.37 -8.67
CA TYR A 541 24.16 -2.83 -7.36
C TYR A 541 23.02 -3.28 -6.46
N GLU A 542 21.96 -2.49 -6.41
CA GLU A 542 20.76 -2.87 -5.66
C GLU A 542 20.12 -4.14 -6.24
N ASP A 543 20.08 -4.30 -7.56
CA ASP A 543 19.55 -5.50 -8.21
C ASP A 543 20.34 -6.76 -7.84
N VAL A 544 21.67 -6.69 -7.77
CA VAL A 544 22.50 -7.81 -7.30
C VAL A 544 22.09 -8.23 -5.89
N ILE A 545 22.00 -7.27 -4.97
CA ILE A 545 21.64 -7.54 -3.57
C ILE A 545 20.23 -8.09 -3.48
N ARG A 546 19.29 -7.46 -4.19
CA ARG A 546 17.90 -7.88 -4.28
C ARG A 546 17.77 -9.29 -4.82
N GLY A 547 18.50 -9.65 -5.87
CA GLY A 547 18.49 -10.98 -6.48
C GLY A 547 18.90 -12.07 -5.50
N VAL A 548 20.07 -11.92 -4.86
CA VAL A 548 20.56 -12.90 -3.87
C VAL A 548 19.62 -12.99 -2.66
N LEU A 549 19.09 -11.86 -2.17
CA LEU A 549 18.11 -11.84 -1.09
C LEU A 549 16.81 -12.55 -1.48
N LEU A 550 16.32 -12.34 -2.70
CA LEU A 550 15.16 -13.02 -3.25
C LEU A 550 15.37 -14.54 -3.33
N GLN A 551 16.55 -15.01 -3.75
CA GLN A 551 16.88 -16.43 -3.74
C GLN A 551 16.77 -17.02 -2.32
N ARG A 552 17.26 -16.31 -1.30
CA ARG A 552 17.13 -16.71 0.10
C ARG A 552 15.67 -16.77 0.55
N ILE A 553 14.89 -15.75 0.21
CA ILE A 553 13.45 -15.68 0.51
C ILE A 553 12.68 -16.82 -0.18
N ASN A 554 12.94 -17.06 -1.47
CA ASN A 554 12.33 -18.13 -2.27
C ASN A 554 12.56 -19.49 -1.62
N ARG A 555 13.80 -19.77 -1.20
CA ARG A 555 14.14 -21.01 -0.50
C ARG A 555 13.34 -21.18 0.79
N GLU A 556 13.26 -20.13 1.62
CA GLU A 556 12.51 -20.22 2.87
C GLU A 556 11.00 -20.34 2.66
N LEU A 557 10.44 -19.69 1.64
CA LEU A 557 9.03 -19.85 1.28
C LEU A 557 8.71 -21.24 0.77
N LYS A 558 9.60 -21.83 -0.03
CA LYS A 558 9.49 -23.23 -0.48
C LYS A 558 9.49 -24.19 0.70
N ASN A 559 10.34 -23.94 1.70
CA ASN A 559 10.37 -24.73 2.93
C ASN A 559 9.07 -24.59 3.75
N ALA A 560 8.53 -23.37 3.87
CA ALA A 560 7.35 -23.09 4.69
C ALA A 560 6.03 -23.57 4.06
N LEU A 561 5.89 -23.48 2.73
CA LEU A 561 4.65 -23.83 2.03
C LEU A 561 4.52 -25.33 1.70
N GLY A 562 5.59 -26.11 1.83
CA GLY A 562 5.65 -27.53 1.48
C GLY A 562 5.58 -27.80 -0.03
N ALA A 563 6.01 -29.00 -0.45
CA ALA A 563 6.10 -29.39 -1.87
C ALA A 563 4.75 -29.50 -2.60
N SER A 564 3.61 -29.48 -1.90
CA SER A 564 2.26 -29.66 -2.47
C SER A 564 1.62 -28.38 -3.03
N ASN A 565 2.15 -27.20 -2.71
CA ASN A 565 1.70 -25.91 -3.27
C ASN A 565 2.44 -25.52 -4.57
N MET A 566 3.18 -26.46 -5.16
CA MET A 566 4.05 -26.29 -6.34
C MET A 566 3.31 -26.20 -7.69
N SER A 567 1.97 -26.35 -7.73
CA SER A 567 1.22 -26.33 -9.01
C SER A 567 1.19 -24.97 -9.70
N CYS A 568 1.65 -23.92 -9.01
CA CYS A 568 1.96 -22.65 -9.66
C CYS A 568 3.48 -22.57 -9.82
N THR A 569 3.94 -22.89 -11.02
CA THR A 569 5.33 -22.95 -11.48
C THR A 569 6.20 -21.84 -10.90
N LEU A 570 7.38 -22.25 -10.44
CA LEU A 570 8.32 -21.46 -9.64
C LEU A 570 9.24 -20.55 -10.48
N ASP A 571 9.15 -20.57 -11.80
CA ASP A 571 9.99 -19.75 -12.69
C ASP A 571 9.43 -18.33 -12.93
N GLY A 572 8.20 -18.04 -12.48
CA GLY A 572 7.44 -16.87 -12.94
C GLY A 572 7.15 -15.75 -11.94
N CYS A 573 7.32 -15.99 -10.65
CA CYS A 573 7.04 -14.99 -9.61
C CYS A 573 8.26 -14.13 -9.26
N SER A 574 9.21 -13.99 -10.18
CA SER A 574 10.20 -12.94 -10.10
C SER A 574 9.64 -11.71 -10.82
N GLU A 575 9.52 -10.59 -10.13
CA GLU A 575 9.42 -9.29 -10.81
C GLU A 575 10.71 -8.95 -11.58
N LEU A 576 11.69 -9.87 -11.67
CA LEU A 576 12.91 -9.77 -12.46
C LEU A 576 13.15 -11.05 -13.30
N PRO A 577 13.21 -10.98 -14.63
CA PRO A 577 13.47 -12.14 -15.51
C PRO A 577 14.87 -12.80 -15.41
N TRP A 578 15.75 -12.38 -14.49
CA TRP A 578 17.20 -12.52 -14.70
C TRP A 578 17.90 -13.69 -13.99
N ASP A 579 17.17 -14.69 -13.49
CA ASP A 579 17.79 -15.90 -12.93
C ASP A 579 17.39 -17.14 -13.72
N GLN A 580 18.04 -17.36 -14.88
CA GLN A 580 18.22 -18.71 -15.43
C GLN A 580 19.65 -18.87 -15.97
N ALA A 581 20.54 -19.31 -15.09
CA ALA A 581 21.74 -20.04 -15.47
C ALA A 581 22.21 -20.88 -14.26
N GLU A 582 21.55 -22.01 -14.00
CA GLU A 582 22.21 -23.08 -13.26
C GLU A 582 23.26 -23.72 -14.18
N THR A 583 24.52 -23.56 -13.79
CA THR A 583 25.66 -24.26 -14.36
C THR A 583 25.64 -25.72 -13.93
N ASP A 584 25.18 -26.61 -14.81
CA ASP A 584 25.48 -28.04 -14.69
C ASP A 584 26.93 -28.27 -15.11
N VAL A 585 27.80 -28.39 -14.10
CA VAL A 585 29.11 -29.03 -14.24
C VAL A 585 28.97 -30.43 -13.68
N GLU A 586 28.85 -31.45 -14.53
CA GLU A 586 29.27 -32.81 -14.19
C GLU A 586 29.66 -33.61 -15.46
N THR A 587 30.98 -33.69 -15.65
CA THR A 587 31.81 -34.84 -16.06
C THR A 587 31.28 -35.95 -16.98
N GLU A 588 32.04 -36.18 -18.04
CA GLU A 588 32.01 -37.33 -18.96
C GLU A 588 32.10 -38.71 -18.26
N ALA A 589 31.37 -39.72 -18.75
CA ALA A 589 31.96 -40.96 -19.32
C ALA A 589 30.92 -42.01 -19.76
N GLN A 590 31.00 -42.38 -21.04
CA GLN A 590 30.88 -43.74 -21.62
C GLN A 590 29.61 -44.59 -21.40
N ARG A 591 28.85 -44.82 -22.50
CA ARG A 591 28.79 -46.11 -23.23
C ARG A 591 27.63 -46.13 -24.24
N GLY A 592 27.93 -46.63 -25.45
CA GLY A 592 27.03 -47.59 -26.12
C GLY A 592 26.14 -47.07 -27.25
N THR A 593 26.71 -47.02 -28.45
CA THR A 593 26.20 -47.56 -29.74
C THR A 593 24.71 -47.78 -30.02
N CYS A 594 24.39 -47.52 -31.30
CA CYS A 594 23.26 -47.96 -32.15
C CYS A 594 21.96 -47.16 -32.05
N SER A 595 21.17 -46.93 -33.11
CA SER A 595 21.34 -47.00 -34.58
C SER A 595 20.02 -46.53 -35.22
N ARG A 596 20.10 -45.93 -36.42
CA ARG A 596 19.12 -45.91 -37.54
C ARG A 596 18.39 -44.59 -37.86
N GLN A 597 18.30 -44.41 -39.17
CA GLN A 597 17.93 -43.27 -40.01
C GLN A 597 16.47 -42.80 -39.89
N PRO A 598 16.16 -41.55 -40.33
CA PRO A 598 14.80 -41.06 -40.50
C PRO A 598 14.27 -41.32 -41.93
N GLY A 599 12.98 -41.66 -42.02
CA GLY A 599 12.23 -41.76 -43.27
C GLY A 599 11.27 -40.59 -43.46
N SER A 600 11.51 -39.83 -44.54
CA SER A 600 10.55 -39.23 -45.48
C SER A 600 9.30 -38.45 -44.99
N SER A 601 9.33 -37.16 -45.33
CA SER A 601 8.36 -36.44 -46.20
C SER A 601 6.92 -36.22 -45.72
N THR A 602 6.44 -34.97 -45.72
CA THR A 602 5.54 -34.40 -46.76
C THR A 602 5.38 -32.88 -46.55
N GLU A 603 5.49 -32.12 -47.63
CA GLU A 603 5.33 -30.65 -47.77
C GLU A 603 3.83 -30.22 -47.71
N VAL A 604 3.46 -29.15 -46.98
CA VAL A 604 3.00 -27.78 -47.44
C VAL A 604 1.56 -27.77 -48.06
N PRO A 605 0.67 -26.73 -47.98
CA PRO A 605 0.89 -25.28 -47.74
C PRO A 605 -0.06 -24.51 -46.79
N LEU A 606 0.39 -23.28 -46.53
CA LEU A 606 -0.28 -22.08 -45.99
C LEU A 606 -1.48 -21.59 -46.83
N CYS A 607 -2.46 -20.99 -46.16
CA CYS A 607 -3.39 -19.97 -46.69
C CYS A 607 -3.91 -19.04 -45.56
N PRO A 608 -4.41 -17.83 -45.87
CA PRO A 608 -4.18 -16.61 -45.07
C PRO A 608 -5.39 -16.07 -44.28
N LEU A 609 -5.09 -15.10 -43.40
CA LEU A 609 -5.98 -14.33 -42.51
C LEU A 609 -7.07 -13.51 -43.26
N PRO A 610 -8.27 -13.32 -42.66
CA PRO A 610 -9.27 -12.36 -43.14
C PRO A 610 -9.19 -10.97 -42.45
N PRO A 611 -9.72 -9.90 -43.09
CA PRO A 611 -9.60 -8.50 -42.64
C PRO A 611 -10.68 -8.07 -41.62
N PRO A 612 -10.52 -6.89 -40.96
CA PRO A 612 -11.37 -6.44 -39.86
C PRO A 612 -12.65 -5.73 -40.35
N GLY A 613 -13.78 -6.11 -39.77
CA GLY A 613 -15.07 -5.46 -39.97
C GLY A 613 -15.31 -4.30 -39.00
N THR A 614 -15.57 -3.12 -39.54
CA THR A 614 -16.16 -1.95 -38.90
C THR A 614 -17.63 -2.19 -38.56
N PHE A 615 -18.09 -1.77 -37.36
CA PHE A 615 -19.47 -1.31 -37.17
C PHE A 615 -19.56 -0.22 -36.10
N GLN A 616 -20.11 0.92 -36.52
CA GLN A 616 -20.75 1.94 -35.69
C GLN A 616 -22.20 1.53 -35.40
N SER A 617 -22.66 1.79 -34.17
CA SER A 617 -23.93 2.41 -33.74
C SER A 617 -24.35 1.85 -32.40
#